data_AF-A0A9E2UK68-F1
#
_entry.id   AF-A0A9E2UK68-F1
#
_cell.length_a   1.000
_cell.length_b   1.000
_cell.length_c   1.000
_cell.angle_alpha   90.00
_cell.angle_beta   90.00
_cell.angle_gamma   90.00
#
_symmetry.space_group_name_H-M   'P 1'
#
loop_
_entity.id
_entity.type
_entity.pdbx_description
1 polymer ?
#
loop_
_entity_poly.entity_id
_entity_poly.type
_entity_poly.pdbx_seq_one_letter_code
_entity_poly.pdbx_strand_id
1 'polypeptide(L)'
;MDFELTDEQRLLRESVDRLLADHYAFAQRRGYLAEPEGWSTSLWSRYAEQGLLGLPFAEEYGGFGGGPIEIMLVMEAFGRVLALEPYLATVVLGGTA
;
A
#
# COMPACT_ATOMS: atom_id res chain seq x y z
N MET A 1 -2.36 -28.41 3.30
CA MET A 1 -2.50 -26.96 3.54
C MET A 1 -1.51 -26.31 2.60
N ASP A 2 -1.99 -25.43 1.73
CA ASP A 2 -1.17 -24.73 0.74
C ASP A 2 -0.97 -23.29 1.22
N PHE A 3 0.28 -22.83 1.22
CA PHE A 3 0.70 -21.50 1.67
C PHE A 3 1.40 -20.73 0.56
N GLU A 4 1.45 -21.29 -0.65
CA GLU A 4 2.01 -20.58 -1.79
C GLU A 4 1.05 -19.45 -2.20
N LEU A 5 1.63 -18.32 -2.58
CA LEU A 5 0.85 -17.23 -3.16
C LEU A 5 0.41 -17.58 -4.57
N THR A 6 -0.75 -17.08 -4.95
CA THR A 6 -1.20 -17.08 -6.35
C THR A 6 -0.29 -16.18 -7.20
N ASP A 7 -0.38 -16.31 -8.53
CA ASP A 7 0.37 -15.44 -9.44
C ASP A 7 -0.02 -13.96 -9.30
N GLU A 8 -1.30 -13.67 -9.09
CA GLU A 8 -1.80 -12.31 -8.84
C GLU A 8 -1.24 -11.73 -7.55
N GLN A 9 -1.21 -12.52 -6.48
CA GLN A 9 -0.62 -12.12 -5.19
C GLN A 9 0.90 -11.91 -5.29
N ARG A 10 1.60 -12.77 -6.06
CA ARG A 10 3.03 -12.57 -6.36
C ARG A 10 3.26 -11.24 -7.09
N LEU A 11 2.46 -10.97 -8.11
CA LEU A 11 2.56 -9.75 -8.91
C LEU A 11 2.25 -8.50 -8.08
N LEU A 12 1.23 -8.54 -7.21
CA LEU A 12 0.92 -7.47 -6.28
C LEU A 12 2.13 -7.15 -5.38
N ARG A 13 2.69 -8.18 -4.74
CA ARG A 13 3.87 -8.00 -3.88
C ARG A 13 5.04 -7.38 -4.64
N GLU A 14 5.37 -7.90 -5.82
CA GLU A 14 6.47 -7.38 -6.64
C GLU A 14 6.25 -5.92 -7.06
N SER A 15 5.01 -5.56 -7.38
CA SER A 15 4.63 -4.20 -7.75
C SER A 15 4.82 -3.23 -6.59
N VAL A 16 4.32 -3.59 -5.40
CA VAL A 16 4.43 -2.77 -4.19
C VAL A 16 5.89 -2.65 -3.75
N ASP A 17 6.64 -3.76 -3.74
CA ASP A 17 8.06 -3.75 -3.38
C ASP A 17 8.87 -2.82 -4.31
N ARG A 18 8.59 -2.82 -5.62
CA ARG A 18 9.25 -1.93 -6.59
C ARG A 18 8.89 -0.47 -6.35
N LEU A 19 7.60 -0.17 -6.16
CA LEU A 19 7.14 1.18 -5.87
C LEU A 19 7.86 1.77 -4.65
N LEU A 20 7.97 0.98 -3.57
CA LEU A 20 8.63 1.44 -2.34
C LEU A 20 10.16 1.49 -2.50
N ALA A 21 10.77 0.61 -3.28
CA ALA A 21 12.20 0.70 -3.58
C ALA A 21 12.56 2.01 -4.29
N ASP A 22 11.71 2.47 -5.21
CA ASP A 22 11.94 3.67 -6.02
C ASP A 22 11.66 4.98 -5.24
N HIS A 23 10.76 4.95 -4.27
CA HIS A 23 10.25 6.15 -3.61
C HIS A 23 10.57 6.24 -2.11
N TYR A 24 10.98 5.16 -1.46
CA TYR A 24 11.10 5.09 0.00
C TYR A 24 12.53 4.93 0.52
N ALA A 25 13.54 5.40 -0.23
CA ALA A 25 14.90 5.44 0.29
C ALA A 25 14.99 6.30 1.56
N PHE A 26 15.98 6.03 2.41
CA PHE A 26 16.09 6.65 3.74
C PHE A 26 16.00 8.19 3.72
N ALA A 27 16.67 8.84 2.76
CA ALA A 27 16.65 10.30 2.63
C ALA A 27 15.28 10.82 2.18
N GLN A 28 14.60 10.13 1.25
CA GLN A 28 13.26 10.47 0.78
C GLN A 28 12.26 10.37 1.94
N ARG A 29 12.23 9.22 2.64
CA ARG A 29 11.38 9.00 3.81
C ARG A 29 11.56 10.10 4.87
N ARG A 30 12.80 10.48 5.18
CA ARG A 30 13.08 11.55 6.13
C ARG A 30 12.58 12.91 5.63
N GLY A 31 12.64 13.15 4.32
CA GLY A 31 12.03 14.32 3.69
C GLY A 31 10.52 14.34 3.86
N TYR A 32 9.85 13.22 3.57
CA TYR A 32 8.40 13.08 3.71
C TYR A 32 7.92 13.32 5.14
N LEU A 33 8.66 12.83 6.14
CA LEU A 33 8.35 13.07 7.55
C LEU A 33 8.39 14.56 7.93
N ALA A 34 9.16 15.38 7.21
CA ALA A 34 9.26 16.81 7.43
C ALA A 34 8.23 17.63 6.63
N GLU A 35 7.41 16.99 5.79
CA GLU A 35 6.30 17.66 5.10
C GLU A 35 5.21 18.08 6.11
N PRO A 36 4.37 19.09 5.79
CA PRO A 36 3.35 19.60 6.71
C PRO A 36 2.40 18.54 7.28
N GLU A 37 2.03 17.55 6.46
CA GLU A 37 1.14 16.45 6.86
C GLU A 37 1.88 15.32 7.61
N GLY A 38 3.22 15.36 7.65
CA GLY A 38 4.06 14.30 8.20
C GLY A 38 4.23 13.07 7.31
N TRP A 39 3.72 13.12 6.08
CA TRP A 39 3.81 12.11 5.02
C TRP A 39 3.69 12.77 3.65
N SER A 40 4.03 12.06 2.58
CA SER A 40 4.04 12.66 1.25
C SER A 40 2.69 12.54 0.53
N THR A 41 2.02 13.67 0.33
CA THR A 41 0.78 13.74 -0.47
C THR A 41 1.01 13.28 -1.91
N SER A 42 2.20 13.53 -2.46
CA SER A 42 2.55 13.09 -3.80
C SER A 42 2.68 11.56 -3.90
N LEU A 43 3.23 10.91 -2.88
CA LEU A 43 3.35 9.45 -2.84
C LEU A 43 2.00 8.78 -2.60
N TRP A 44 1.13 9.40 -1.81
CA TRP A 44 -0.24 8.96 -1.66
C TRP A 44 -1.04 8.99 -2.97
N SER A 45 -0.87 10.03 -3.79
CA SER A 45 -1.44 10.05 -5.14
C SER A 45 -0.91 8.90 -6.00
N ARG A 46 0.38 8.54 -5.89
CA ARG A 46 0.92 7.37 -6.58
C ARG A 46 0.31 6.06 -6.08
N TYR A 47 0.02 5.93 -4.78
CA TYR A 47 -0.69 4.75 -4.27
C TYR A 47 -2.08 4.62 -4.90
N ALA A 48 -2.77 5.74 -5.13
CA ALA A 48 -4.05 5.76 -5.82
C ALA A 48 -3.92 5.35 -7.30
N GLU A 49 -2.92 5.90 -8.00
CA GLU A 49 -2.62 5.56 -9.41
C GLU A 49 -2.28 4.07 -9.60
N GLN A 50 -1.62 3.45 -8.61
CA GLN A 50 -1.29 2.02 -8.60
C GLN A 50 -2.46 1.14 -8.09
N GLY A 51 -3.61 1.73 -7.77
CA GLY A 51 -4.79 1.01 -7.31
C GLY A 51 -4.75 0.55 -5.85
N LEU A 52 -3.69 0.86 -5.09
CA LEU A 52 -3.53 0.39 -3.71
C LEU A 52 -4.63 0.89 -2.78
N LEU A 53 -5.09 2.12 -2.98
CA LEU A 53 -6.16 2.71 -2.17
C LEU A 53 -7.53 2.08 -2.47
N GLY A 54 -7.70 1.47 -3.64
CA GLY A 54 -8.92 0.75 -4.03
C GLY A 54 -8.87 -0.75 -3.68
N LEU A 55 -7.71 -1.24 -3.22
CA LEU A 55 -7.44 -2.67 -3.10
C LEU A 55 -8.51 -3.46 -2.33
N PRO A 56 -8.93 -3.07 -1.10
CA PRO A 56 -9.86 -3.89 -0.33
C PRO A 56 -11.34 -3.71 -0.72
N PHE A 57 -11.65 -2.74 -1.58
CA PHE A 57 -13.03 -2.38 -1.88
C PHE A 57 -13.58 -3.22 -3.03
N ALA A 58 -14.87 -3.51 -3.00
CA ALA A 58 -15.54 -4.24 -4.09
C ALA A 58 -15.48 -3.47 -5.43
N GLU A 59 -15.47 -4.21 -6.54
CA GLU A 59 -15.44 -3.64 -7.89
C GLU A 59 -16.64 -2.71 -8.17
N GLU A 60 -17.80 -2.96 -7.56
CA GLU A 60 -18.99 -2.11 -7.70
C GLU A 60 -18.77 -0.67 -7.18
N TYR A 61 -17.78 -0.48 -6.30
CA TYR A 61 -17.34 0.82 -5.78
C TYR A 61 -16.05 1.32 -6.45
N GLY A 62 -15.60 0.65 -7.52
CA GLY A 62 -14.36 0.97 -8.23
C GLY A 62 -13.09 0.42 -7.57
N GLY A 63 -13.22 -0.56 -6.66
CA GLY A 63 -12.10 -1.26 -6.04
C GLY A 63 -11.67 -2.54 -6.76
N PHE A 64 -10.81 -3.33 -6.12
CA PHE A 64 -10.23 -4.56 -6.68
C PHE A 64 -10.59 -5.85 -5.93
N GLY A 65 -11.42 -5.77 -4.90
CA GLY A 65 -11.92 -6.92 -4.14
C GLY A 65 -10.83 -7.72 -3.40
N GLY A 66 -9.69 -7.11 -3.13
CA GLY A 66 -8.57 -7.72 -2.41
C GLY A 66 -8.97 -8.13 -0.99
N GLY A 67 -8.60 -9.35 -0.61
CA GLY A 67 -8.91 -9.90 0.69
C GLY A 67 -7.80 -9.69 1.73
N PRO A 68 -7.88 -10.41 2.86
CA PRO A 68 -6.89 -10.32 3.92
C PRO A 68 -5.45 -10.64 3.47
N ILE A 69 -5.28 -11.51 2.46
CA ILE A 69 -3.94 -11.89 1.96
C ILE A 69 -3.34 -10.71 1.17
N GLU A 70 -4.09 -10.11 0.26
CA GLU A 70 -3.63 -8.96 -0.53
C GLU A 70 -3.29 -7.77 0.38
N ILE A 71 -4.14 -7.50 1.37
CA ILE A 71 -3.89 -6.46 2.39
C ILE A 71 -2.63 -6.79 3.19
N MET A 72 -2.45 -8.05 3.62
CA MET A 72 -1.25 -8.49 4.35
C MET A 72 0.02 -8.22 3.53
N LEU A 73 0.03 -8.53 2.23
CA LEU A 73 1.19 -8.31 1.36
C LEU A 73 1.57 -6.83 1.25
N VAL A 74 0.57 -5.94 1.09
CA VAL A 74 0.79 -4.49 1.08
C VAL A 74 1.35 -4.02 2.43
N MET A 75 0.74 -4.48 3.53
CA MET A 75 1.15 -4.09 4.88
C MET A 75 2.55 -4.59 5.27
N GLU A 76 2.95 -5.78 4.81
CA GLU A 76 4.32 -6.29 4.98
C GLU A 76 5.34 -5.39 4.27
N ALA A 77 5.06 -5.00 3.03
CA ALA A 77 5.91 -4.10 2.26
C ALA A 77 6.01 -2.71 2.91
N PHE A 78 4.87 -2.14 3.33
CA PHE A 78 4.82 -0.86 4.06
C PHE A 78 5.58 -0.92 5.39
N GLY A 79 5.47 -2.02 6.13
CA GLY A 79 6.23 -2.25 7.35
C GLY A 79 7.74 -2.25 7.12
N ARG A 80 8.20 -2.84 6.00
CA ARG A 80 9.63 -2.92 5.65
C ARG A 80 10.30 -1.56 5.50
N VAL A 81 9.56 -0.56 5.04
CA VAL A 81 10.07 0.80 4.81
C VAL A 81 9.59 1.81 5.87
N LEU A 82 8.81 1.35 6.85
CA LEU A 82 8.14 2.19 7.84
C LEU A 82 7.37 3.33 7.15
N ALA A 83 6.48 2.94 6.23
CA ALA A 83 5.65 3.86 5.47
C ALA A 83 4.89 4.83 6.39
N LEU A 84 4.77 6.08 5.96
CA LEU A 84 4.24 7.19 6.77
C LEU A 84 2.80 7.50 6.39
N GLU A 85 2.42 7.19 5.15
CA GLU A 85 1.10 7.47 4.63
C GLU A 85 0.02 6.74 5.43
N PRO A 86 -1.17 7.33 5.60
CA PRO A 86 -2.19 6.87 6.53
C PRO A 86 -3.01 5.67 5.99
N TYR A 87 -2.37 4.72 5.30
CA TYR A 87 -3.05 3.58 4.65
C TYR A 87 -3.82 2.71 5.64
N LEU A 88 -3.18 2.32 6.74
CA LEU A 88 -3.82 1.50 7.77
C LEU A 88 -5.04 2.20 8.37
N ALA A 89 -4.90 3.48 8.73
CA ALA A 89 -5.96 4.23 9.39
C ALA A 89 -7.15 4.51 8.47
N THR A 90 -6.90 4.77 7.18
CA THR A 90 -7.94 5.21 6.24
C THR A 90 -8.50 4.08 5.39
N VAL A 91 -7.65 3.31 4.71
CA VAL A 91 -8.07 2.29 3.74
C VAL A 91 -8.46 1.00 4.45
N VAL A 92 -7.66 0.54 5.42
CA VAL A 92 -7.94 -0.70 6.13
C VAL A 92 -8.97 -0.45 7.22
N LEU A 93 -8.64 0.30 8.27
CA LEU A 93 -9.53 0.49 9.42
C LEU A 93 -10.78 1.31 9.08
N GLY A 94 -10.64 2.36 8.26
CA GLY A 94 -11.79 3.20 7.87
C GLY A 94 -12.63 2.61 6.73
N GLY A 95 -12.03 1.77 5.88
CA GLY A 95 -12.66 1.27 4.66
C GLY A 95 -13.22 -0.15 4.76
N THR A 96 -12.72 -0.97 5.70
CA THR A 96 -13.16 -2.37 5.87
C THR A 96 -13.84 -2.65 7.20
N ALA A 97 -14.25 -1.60 7.92
CA ALA A 97 -14.98 -1.70 9.19
C ALA A 97 -16.49 -1.91 9.01
#